data_AF-A0A1X0QE39-F1
#
_entry.id   AF-A0A1X0QE39-F1
#
_cell.length_a   1.000
_cell.length_b   1.000
_cell.length_c   1.000
_cell.angle_alpha   90.00
_cell.angle_beta   90.00
_cell.angle_gamma   90.00
#
_symmetry.space_group_name_H-M   'P 1'
#
loop_
_entity.id
_entity.type
_entity.pdbx_description
1 polymer ?
#
loop_
_entity_poly.entity_id
_entity_poly.type
_entity_poly.pdbx_seq_one_letter_code
_entity_poly.pdbx_strand_id
1 'polypeptide(L)'
;MESNIEFYDNEVCRSKFTFKNCSDMKWSCNKLYLAVYSYETAGNNLQIFNLNGKLIFKKNFDNLRSFEWRNYKVIDSVTRDLIIKNNSESISKLIEDDKEILVDKSELIKQWRDYLLTIKQ
;
A
#
# COMPACT_ATOMS: atom_id res chain seq x y z
N MET A 1 4.26 6.34 -21.48
CA MET A 1 4.39 7.67 -20.85
C MET A 1 4.70 7.44 -19.37
N GLU A 2 5.77 8.00 -18.83
CA GLU A 2 6.01 7.94 -17.38
C GLU A 2 5.14 9.00 -16.71
N SER A 3 4.31 8.57 -15.77
CA SER A 3 3.44 9.45 -14.99
C SER A 3 3.91 9.42 -13.54
N ASN A 4 3.86 10.57 -12.88
CA ASN A 4 4.15 10.65 -11.46
C ASN A 4 2.85 10.71 -10.67
N ILE A 5 2.77 9.91 -9.61
CA ILE A 5 1.74 10.01 -8.58
C ILE A 5 2.34 10.85 -7.46
N GLU A 6 1.64 11.91 -7.07
CA GLU A 6 2.09 12.84 -6.03
C GLU A 6 1.01 12.93 -4.95
N PHE A 7 1.44 12.79 -3.69
CA PHE A 7 0.56 12.88 -2.53
C PHE A 7 0.78 14.21 -1.84
N TYR A 8 -0.31 14.96 -1.66
CA TYR A 8 -0.30 16.27 -1.02
C TYR A 8 -1.09 16.24 0.28
N ASP A 9 -0.57 16.94 1.27
CA ASP A 9 -1.24 17.20 2.54
C ASP A 9 -1.05 18.68 2.87
N ASN A 10 -2.17 19.40 3.01
CA ASN A 10 -2.19 20.87 3.15
C ASN A 10 -1.31 21.57 2.10
N GLU A 11 -1.49 21.22 0.82
CA GLU A 11 -0.72 21.76 -0.32
C GLU A 11 0.78 21.41 -0.33
N VAL A 12 1.27 20.67 0.67
CA VAL A 12 2.66 20.21 0.74
C VAL A 12 2.77 18.81 0.16
N CYS A 13 3.63 18.62 -0.84
CA CYS A 13 3.94 17.31 -1.39
C CYS A 13 4.68 16.46 -0.36
N ARG A 14 4.04 15.37 0.09
CA ARG A 14 4.58 14.43 1.09
C ARG A 14 5.38 13.31 0.45
N SER A 15 4.93 12.82 -0.69
CA SER A 15 5.57 11.71 -1.38
C SER A 15 5.27 11.72 -2.88
N LYS A 16 6.19 11.13 -3.65
CA LYS A 16 6.12 11.05 -5.10
C LYS A 16 6.56 9.67 -5.55
N PHE A 17 5.81 9.08 -6.47
CA PHE A 17 6.08 7.76 -7.03
C PHE A 17 5.97 7.80 -8.55
N THR A 18 6.91 7.13 -9.20
CA THR A 18 6.82 6.93 -10.65
C THR A 18 5.96 5.71 -10.94
N PHE A 19 4.92 5.91 -11.76
CA PHE A 19 4.06 4.84 -12.24
C PHE A 19 4.02 4.86 -13.77
N LYS A 20 4.47 3.76 -14.37
CA LYS A 20 4.51 3.66 -15.83
C LYS A 20 3.13 3.34 -16.36
N ASN A 21 2.68 4.11 -17.34
CA ASN A 21 1.45 3.85 -18.09
C ASN A 21 0.23 3.63 -17.16
N CYS A 22 0.05 4.53 -16.19
CA CYS A 22 -1.12 4.55 -15.31
C CYS A 22 -2.38 4.59 -16.17
N SER A 23 -3.27 3.61 -15.98
CA SER A 23 -4.57 3.60 -16.66
C SER A 23 -5.60 4.37 -15.85
N ASP A 24 -5.63 4.16 -14.52
CA ASP A 24 -6.63 4.78 -13.66
C ASP A 24 -6.20 4.73 -12.17
N MET A 25 -6.91 5.51 -11.34
CA MET A 25 -6.71 5.63 -9.90
C MET A 25 -8.04 5.64 -9.17
N LYS A 26 -8.15 4.86 -8.09
CA LYS A 26 -9.41 4.72 -7.34
C LYS A 26 -9.18 4.74 -5.84
N TRP A 27 -9.84 5.66 -5.16
CA TRP A 27 -9.89 5.69 -3.71
C TRP A 27 -10.79 4.59 -3.15
N SER A 28 -10.39 4.00 -2.03
CA SER A 28 -11.25 3.15 -1.24
C SER A 28 -12.46 3.93 -0.72
N CYS A 29 -13.56 3.24 -0.47
CA CYS A 29 -14.80 3.88 -0.01
C CYS A 29 -14.61 4.66 1.30
N ASN A 30 -13.76 4.17 2.21
CA ASN A 30 -13.40 4.84 3.46
C ASN A 30 -12.28 5.89 3.33
N LYS A 31 -11.80 6.14 2.11
CA LYS A 31 -10.73 7.10 1.78
C LYS A 31 -9.38 6.84 2.46
N LEU A 32 -9.18 5.68 3.07
CA LEU A 32 -7.92 5.32 3.72
C LEU A 32 -6.82 4.89 2.74
N TYR A 33 -7.21 4.44 1.54
CA TYR A 33 -6.29 3.85 0.56
C TYR A 33 -6.57 4.36 -0.84
N LEU A 34 -5.50 4.57 -1.61
CA LEU A 34 -5.53 4.86 -3.02
C LEU A 34 -4.95 3.68 -3.80
N ALA A 35 -5.73 3.11 -4.71
CA ALA A 35 -5.23 2.16 -5.69
C ALA A 35 -4.86 2.91 -6.97
N VAL A 36 -3.71 2.57 -7.53
CA VAL A 36 -3.26 3.02 -8.85
C VAL A 36 -2.89 1.81 -9.66
N TYR A 37 -3.44 1.70 -10.88
CA TYR A 37 -3.27 0.49 -11.68
C TYR A 37 -3.19 0.76 -13.19
N SER A 38 -2.64 -0.23 -13.89
CA SER A 38 -2.61 -0.26 -15.35
C SER A 38 -3.30 -1.51 -15.92
N TYR A 39 -3.97 -1.36 -17.06
CA TYR A 39 -4.67 -2.43 -17.78
C TYR A 39 -4.02 -2.75 -19.14
N GLU A 40 -4.22 -3.98 -19.61
CA GLU A 40 -4.12 -4.54 -20.97
C GLU A 40 -2.81 -4.35 -21.79
N THR A 41 -2.08 -3.25 -21.67
CA THR A 41 -0.94 -2.90 -22.54
C THR A 41 0.27 -2.35 -21.78
N ALA A 42 0.17 -2.27 -20.45
CA ALA A 42 0.98 -1.35 -19.64
C ALA A 42 1.57 -2.00 -18.37
N GLY A 43 1.86 -3.30 -18.42
CA GLY A 43 2.54 -4.03 -17.35
C GLY A 43 1.64 -4.53 -16.22
N ASN A 44 0.31 -4.36 -16.32
CA ASN A 44 -0.71 -4.94 -15.45
C ASN A 44 -0.36 -4.80 -13.95
N ASN A 45 0.05 -3.59 -13.58
CA ASN A 45 0.56 -3.28 -12.25
C ASN A 45 -0.56 -2.74 -11.39
N LEU A 46 -0.63 -3.17 -10.13
CA LEU A 46 -1.44 -2.56 -9.09
C LEU A 46 -0.52 -2.11 -7.95
N GLN A 47 -0.64 -0.84 -7.57
CA GLN A 47 -0.05 -0.28 -6.37
C GLN A 47 -1.14 0.26 -5.47
N ILE A 48 -1.02 0.03 -4.17
CA ILE A 48 -1.91 0.59 -3.17
C ILE A 48 -1.08 1.42 -2.21
N PHE A 49 -1.53 2.63 -1.99
CA PHE A 49 -0.96 3.60 -1.07
C PHE A 49 -1.94 3.83 0.08
N ASN A 50 -1.42 4.09 1.28
CA ASN A 50 -2.24 4.60 2.37
C ASN A 50 -2.42 6.14 2.26
N LEU A 51 -3.24 6.72 3.13
CA LEU A 51 -3.49 8.17 3.22
C LEU A 51 -2.23 9.02 3.39
N ASN A 52 -1.17 8.48 3.98
CA ASN A 52 0.10 9.19 4.16
C ASN A 52 0.97 9.15 2.89
N GLY A 53 0.49 8.53 1.81
CA GLY A 53 1.25 8.32 0.58
C GLY A 53 2.32 7.23 0.71
N LYS A 54 2.28 6.37 1.73
CA LYS A 54 3.19 5.21 1.81
C LYS A 54 2.65 4.10 0.91
N LEU A 55 3.50 3.56 0.05
CA LEU A 55 3.21 2.34 -0.71
C LEU A 55 3.11 1.16 0.25
N ILE A 56 1.94 0.51 0.33
CA ILE A 56 1.68 -0.62 1.22
C ILE A 56 1.53 -1.95 0.47
N PHE A 57 1.22 -1.90 -0.82
CA PHE A 57 1.09 -3.09 -1.65
C PHE A 57 1.48 -2.80 -3.09
N LYS A 58 2.18 -3.73 -3.72
CA LYS A 58 2.52 -3.68 -5.14
C LYS A 58 2.50 -5.09 -5.71
N LYS A 59 1.82 -5.26 -6.84
CA LYS A 59 1.80 -6.53 -7.56
C LYS A 59 1.67 -6.30 -9.06
N ASN A 60 2.43 -7.08 -9.83
CA ASN A 60 2.20 -7.26 -11.26
C ASN A 60 1.29 -8.47 -11.43
N PHE A 61 0.24 -8.33 -12.23
CA PHE A 61 -0.66 -9.40 -12.60
C PHE A 61 -0.40 -9.79 -14.05
N ASP A 62 -0.62 -11.06 -14.41
CA ASP A 62 -0.45 -11.46 -15.80
C ASP A 62 -1.52 -10.83 -16.70
N ASN A 63 -2.75 -10.70 -16.20
CA ASN A 63 -3.87 -10.06 -16.90
C ASN A 63 -4.83 -9.38 -15.91
N LEU A 64 -4.53 -8.13 -15.53
CA LEU A 64 -5.45 -7.32 -14.73
C LEU A 64 -6.50 -6.71 -15.66
N ARG A 65 -7.75 -7.16 -15.56
CA ARG A 65 -8.87 -6.65 -16.37
C ARG A 65 -9.66 -5.55 -15.69
N SER A 66 -9.79 -5.62 -14.38
CA SER A 66 -10.57 -4.68 -13.58
C SER A 66 -10.07 -4.67 -12.15
N PHE A 67 -10.17 -3.52 -11.50
CA PHE A 67 -9.94 -3.36 -10.08
C PHE A 67 -11.14 -2.68 -9.41
N GLU A 68 -11.65 -3.29 -8.34
CA GLU A 68 -12.76 -2.74 -7.55
C GLU A 68 -12.45 -2.86 -6.06
N TRP A 69 -12.68 -1.77 -5.33
CA TRP A 69 -12.65 -1.80 -3.87
C TRP A 69 -13.91 -2.50 -3.36
N ARG A 70 -13.75 -3.34 -2.34
CA ARG A 70 -14.92 -3.86 -1.62
C ARG A 70 -15.68 -2.71 -0.97
N ASN A 71 -17.00 -2.72 -1.13
CA ASN A 71 -17.87 -1.71 -0.52
C ASN A 71 -17.66 -1.62 0.99
N TYR A 72 -17.46 -0.41 1.48
CA TYR A 72 -17.39 -0.11 2.91
C TYR A 72 -18.75 0.40 3.37
N LYS A 73 -19.38 -0.30 4.31
CA LYS A 73 -20.60 0.19 4.95
C LYS A 73 -20.22 1.28 5.93
N VAL A 74 -20.70 2.50 5.68
CA VAL A 74 -20.54 3.60 6.64
C VAL A 74 -21.34 3.24 7.89
N ILE A 75 -20.67 3.26 9.02
CA ILE A 75 -21.26 3.06 10.35
C ILE A 75 -21.57 4.47 10.89
N ASP A 76 -22.73 4.64 11.53
CA ASP A 76 -23.07 5.91 12.18
C ASP A 76 -22.10 6.22 13.33
N SER A 77 -21.97 7.50 13.68
CA SER A 77 -21.00 7.95 14.69
C SER A 77 -21.22 7.31 16.04
N VAL A 78 -22.49 7.12 16.46
CA VAL A 78 -22.82 6.55 17.77
C VAL A 78 -22.34 5.10 17.84
N THR A 79 -22.66 4.30 16.84
CA THR A 79 -22.21 2.90 16.77
C THR A 79 -20.70 2.81 16.66
N ARG A 80 -20.05 3.66 15.86
CA ARG A 80 -18.59 3.70 15.73
C ARG A 80 -17.93 3.99 17.08
N ASP A 81 -18.39 5.00 17.81
CA ASP A 81 -17.79 5.41 19.07
C ASP A 81 -17.99 4.32 20.14
N LEU A 82 -19.12 3.62 20.10
CA LEU A 82 -19.42 2.48 20.96
C LEU A 82 -18.50 1.28 20.67
N ILE A 83 -18.22 0.99 19.40
CA ILE A 83 -17.25 -0.04 18.98
C ILE A 83 -15.85 0.32 19.49
N ILE A 84 -15.40 1.56 19.30
CA ILE A 84 -14.08 2.01 19.74
C ILE A 84 -13.95 1.88 21.26
N LYS A 85 -14.97 2.34 22.00
CA LYS A 85 -14.97 2.27 23.47
C LYS A 85 -14.90 0.82 23.96
N ASN A 86 -15.67 -0.08 23.36
CA ASN A 86 -15.76 -1.47 23.82
C ASN A 86 -14.56 -2.33 23.41
N ASN A 87 -13.77 -1.89 22.43
CA ASN A 87 -12.63 -2.66 21.90
C ASN A 87 -11.30 -1.92 22.04
N SER A 88 -11.23 -0.86 22.85
CA SER A 88 -10.07 0.02 22.97
C SER A 88 -8.78 -0.75 23.31
N GLU A 89 -8.84 -1.67 24.27
CA GLU A 89 -7.70 -2.51 24.65
C GLU A 89 -7.25 -3.45 23.52
N SER A 90 -8.20 -4.07 22.81
CA SER A 90 -7.89 -4.94 21.67
C SER A 90 -7.31 -4.15 20.50
N ILE A 91 -7.80 -2.94 20.25
CA ILE A 91 -7.28 -2.04 19.22
C ILE A 91 -5.85 -1.62 19.56
N SER A 92 -5.59 -1.22 20.82
CA SER A 92 -4.23 -0.86 21.26
C SER A 92 -3.25 -2.02 21.11
N LYS A 93 -3.64 -3.24 21.48
CA LYS A 93 -2.80 -4.43 21.28
C LYS A 93 -2.52 -4.69 19.80
N LEU A 94 -3.52 -4.58 18.93
CA LEU A 94 -3.32 -4.73 17.48
C LEU A 94 -2.34 -3.69 16.92
N ILE A 95 -2.40 -2.43 17.39
CA ILE A 95 -1.46 -1.38 16.98
C ILE A 95 -0.03 -1.68 17.48
N GLU A 96 0.10 -2.28 18.67
CA GLU A 96 1.39 -2.70 19.21
C GLU A 96 1.96 -3.92 18.50
N ASP A 97 1.12 -4.89 18.14
CA ASP A 97 1.49 -6.12 17.43
C ASP A 97 1.80 -5.86 15.93
N ASP A 98 1.26 -4.79 15.34
CA ASP A 98 1.56 -4.35 13.97
C ASP A 98 2.92 -3.61 13.88
N LYS A 99 3.66 -3.49 15.00
CA LYS A 99 5.09 -3.18 14.96
C LYS A 99 5.77 -4.36 14.28
N GLU A 100 6.16 -4.16 13.02
CA GLU A 100 6.81 -5.14 12.14
C GLU A 100 7.54 -6.23 12.92
N ILE A 101 7.14 -7.49 12.70
CA ILE A 101 7.99 -8.63 13.04
C ILE A 101 9.31 -8.40 12.31
N LEU A 102 10.28 -7.85 13.02
CA LEU A 102 11.68 -7.72 12.62
C LEU A 102 12.23 -9.14 12.56
N VAL A 103 11.85 -9.88 11.52
CA VAL A 103 12.57 -11.08 11.12
C VAL A 103 13.98 -10.57 10.80
N ASP A 104 14.95 -10.99 11.60
CA ASP A 104 16.35 -10.66 11.38
C ASP A 104 16.84 -11.34 10.08
N LYS A 105 16.52 -10.69 8.96
CA LYS A 105 16.89 -11.11 7.60
C LYS A 105 18.33 -10.73 7.29
N SER A 106 19.07 -10.13 8.23
CA SER A 106 20.40 -9.56 7.98
C SER A 106 21.39 -10.63 7.49
N GLU A 107 21.36 -11.82 8.09
CA GLU A 107 22.26 -12.91 7.75
C GLU A 107 21.96 -13.51 6.36
N LEU A 108 20.68 -13.69 6.02
CA LEU A 108 20.25 -14.13 4.68
C LEU A 108 20.61 -13.11 3.60
N ILE A 109 20.42 -11.81 3.87
CA ILE A 109 20.78 -10.73 2.95
C ILE A 109 22.29 -10.68 2.74
N LYS A 110 23.07 -10.86 3.81
CA LYS A 110 24.53 -10.90 3.76
C LYS A 110 25.03 -12.07 2.90
N GLN A 111 24.54 -13.29 3.16
CA GLN A 111 24.89 -14.47 2.38
C GLN A 111 24.56 -14.31 0.90
N TRP A 112 23.39 -13.73 0.59
CA TRP A 112 22.98 -13.52 -0.80
C TRP A 112 23.82 -12.44 -1.50
N ARG A 113 24.16 -11.36 -0.79
CA ARG A 113 25.08 -10.32 -1.30
C ARG A 113 26.45 -10.91 -1.60
N ASP A 114 27.02 -11.69 -0.69
CA ASP A 114 28.35 -12.28 -0.83
C ASP A 114 28.39 -13.25 -2.02
N TYR A 115 27.34 -14.06 -2.20
CA TYR A 115 27.17 -14.91 -3.38
C TYR A 115 27.09 -14.12 -4.70
N LEU A 116 26.35 -13.01 -4.74
CA LEU A 116 26.28 -12.19 -5.97
C LEU A 116 27.62 -11.54 -6.33
N LEU A 117 28.49 -11.30 -5.35
CA LEU A 117 29.83 -10.77 -5.58
C LEU A 117 30.78 -11.83 -6.16
N THR A 118 30.61 -13.11 -5.82
CA THR A 118 31.44 -14.20 -6.37
C THR A 118 31.11 -14.53 -7.83
N ILE A 119 29.88 -14.26 -8.28
CA ILE A 119 29.45 -14.49 -9.68
C ILE A 119 29.88 -13.34 -10.62
N LYS A 120 30.21 -12.16 -10.08
CA LYS A 120 30.61 -10.97 -10.87
C LYS A 120 32.11 -10.87 -11.18
N GLN A 121 32.92 -11.85 -10.78
CA GLN A 121 34.34 -11.99 -11.14
C GLN A 121 34.49 -12.96 -12.31
#